data_AF-A0A949YH13-F1
#
_entry.id   AF-A0A949YH13-F1
#
_cell.length_a   1.000
_cell.length_b   1.000
_cell.length_c   1.000
_cell.angle_alpha   90.00
_cell.angle_beta   90.00
_cell.angle_gamma   90.00
#
_symmetry.space_group_name_H-M   'P 1'
#
loop_
_entity.id
_entity.type
_entity.pdbx_description
1 polymer ?
#
loop_
_entity_poly.entity_id
_entity_poly.type
_entity_poly.pdbx_seq_one_letter_code
_entity_poly.pdbx_strand_id
1 'polypeptide(L)'
;MINVKATDIMKFVNAEKLLKATLTAITTQAVDALLAPLPIVPEPEYRFNPKSPSDTWQEGKLQWYPVGADRGNAGRIKLAGAPENPIGERIVNSIEAIIELARQMELQKDRNAPPPPSPREAVRRYFNLPPLDELPQHPNLMRGDKLGKTVTDLANRIRVQMRQESKGKDYTVIVEDDGIGQRADRMHETLLSLGLSDKPDKPYLIGMFGQGGSSAFGASIYSWFVSRRAPELSDHEGGGIGWTVVRQVIPVGRRDVYWAYLAAHPDGRVPRLPESAAEANGIARGTRIGHVGYKFATSNQAYGLYYSLNHLLFNPVLPYYVFTRGEDGRGDPMTGNAYRLSKLKRDKKDEDKRIENVTV
;
A
#
# COMPACT_ATOMS: atom_id res chain seq x y z
N MET A 1 -11.38 16.52 -29.64
CA MET A 1 -10.76 15.50 -28.79
C MET A 1 -10.52 14.27 -29.66
N ILE A 2 -9.26 13.86 -29.82
CA ILE A 2 -8.93 12.60 -30.49
C ILE A 2 -9.41 11.47 -29.57
N ASN A 3 -10.25 10.58 -30.08
CA ASN A 3 -10.77 9.44 -29.32
C ASN A 3 -9.70 8.34 -29.26
N VAL A 4 -8.68 8.54 -28.43
CA VAL A 4 -7.57 7.59 -28.24
C VAL A 4 -8.08 6.41 -27.42
N LYS A 5 -7.92 5.18 -27.92
CA LYS A 5 -8.24 3.99 -27.13
C LYS A 5 -7.13 3.66 -26.15
N ALA A 6 -7.49 3.18 -24.97
CA ALA A 6 -6.51 2.67 -24.02
C ALA A 6 -5.79 1.44 -24.60
N THR A 7 -4.49 1.36 -24.36
CA THR A 7 -3.65 0.25 -24.82
C THR A 7 -4.06 -1.05 -24.15
N ASP A 8 -4.48 -2.01 -24.97
CA ASP A 8 -4.84 -3.36 -24.55
C ASP A 8 -3.60 -4.26 -24.47
N ILE A 9 -3.05 -4.39 -23.26
CA ILE A 9 -1.85 -5.19 -23.02
C ILE A 9 -2.09 -6.69 -23.15
N MET A 10 -3.34 -7.15 -23.18
CA MET A 10 -3.71 -8.56 -23.29
C MET A 10 -3.32 -9.19 -24.62
N LYS A 11 -3.03 -8.37 -25.63
CA LYS A 11 -2.50 -8.82 -26.93
C LYS A 11 -1.06 -9.32 -26.84
N PHE A 12 -0.34 -8.96 -25.78
CA PHE A 12 1.10 -9.20 -25.64
C PHE A 12 1.41 -10.18 -24.51
N VAL A 13 0.52 -10.28 -23.52
CA VAL A 13 0.74 -11.10 -22.32
C VAL A 13 -0.55 -11.79 -21.89
N ASN A 14 -0.41 -12.93 -21.22
CA ASN A 14 -1.50 -13.56 -20.51
C ASN A 14 -1.67 -12.89 -19.13
N ALA A 15 -2.89 -12.40 -18.81
CA ALA A 15 -3.14 -11.64 -17.57
C ALA A 15 -2.84 -12.43 -16.30
N GLU A 16 -3.26 -13.70 -16.24
CA GLU A 16 -3.05 -14.53 -15.06
C GLU A 16 -1.56 -14.71 -14.79
N LYS A 17 -0.78 -14.97 -15.84
CA LYS A 17 0.68 -15.09 -15.76
C LYS A 17 1.36 -13.77 -15.42
N LEU A 18 0.95 -12.65 -16.04
CA LEU A 18 1.50 -11.33 -15.74
C LEU A 18 1.24 -10.96 -14.27
N LEU A 19 0.01 -11.16 -13.80
CA LEU A 19 -0.36 -10.85 -12.43
C LEU A 19 0.40 -11.74 -11.46
N LYS A 20 0.43 -13.06 -11.68
CA LYS A 20 1.23 -14.00 -10.87
C LYS A 20 2.69 -13.57 -10.78
N ALA A 21 3.31 -13.31 -11.91
CA ALA A 21 4.71 -12.91 -11.99
C ALA A 21 4.96 -11.58 -11.28
N THR A 22 4.02 -10.62 -11.35
CA THR A 22 4.09 -9.35 -10.62
C THR A 22 4.10 -9.57 -9.11
N LEU A 23 3.20 -10.39 -8.59
CA LEU A 23 3.08 -10.65 -7.15
C LEU A 23 4.33 -11.34 -6.57
N THR A 24 5.11 -12.02 -7.41
CA THR A 24 6.36 -12.69 -7.05
C THR A 24 7.61 -11.90 -7.45
N ALA A 25 7.48 -10.74 -8.10
CA ALA A 25 8.61 -9.95 -8.60
C ALA A 25 9.28 -9.20 -7.45
N ILE A 26 10.34 -9.81 -6.89
CA ILE A 26 11.12 -9.28 -5.76
C ILE A 26 12.55 -8.86 -6.15
N THR A 27 12.90 -8.91 -7.43
CA THR A 27 14.18 -8.45 -7.97
C THR A 27 13.98 -7.51 -9.15
N THR A 28 14.96 -6.67 -9.44
CA THR A 28 14.92 -5.78 -10.61
C THR A 28 14.82 -6.57 -11.90
N GLN A 29 15.60 -7.66 -12.02
CA GLN A 29 15.55 -8.56 -13.17
C GLN A 29 14.17 -9.18 -13.37
N ALA A 30 13.48 -9.56 -12.28
CA ALA A 30 12.12 -10.06 -12.37
C ALA A 30 11.16 -8.99 -12.90
N VAL A 31 11.28 -7.74 -12.42
CA VAL A 31 10.48 -6.62 -12.94
C VAL A 31 10.80 -6.34 -14.41
N ASP A 32 12.08 -6.31 -14.80
CA ASP A 32 12.50 -6.13 -16.20
C ASP A 32 11.90 -7.21 -17.11
N ALA A 33 11.84 -8.46 -16.64
CA ALA A 33 11.20 -9.55 -17.37
C ALA A 33 9.67 -9.37 -17.52
N LEU A 34 8.99 -8.71 -16.57
CA LEU A 34 7.57 -8.31 -16.73
C LEU A 34 7.41 -7.26 -17.83
N LEU A 35 8.38 -6.35 -17.95
CA LEU A 35 8.32 -5.22 -18.87
C LEU A 35 8.69 -5.60 -20.31
N ALA A 36 9.62 -6.56 -20.48
CA ALA A 36 10.16 -6.97 -21.77
C ALA A 36 9.13 -7.30 -22.86
N PRO A 37 8.02 -8.03 -22.61
CA PRO A 37 7.04 -8.35 -23.66
C PRO A 37 6.04 -7.21 -23.94
N LEU A 38 6.02 -6.14 -23.13
CA LEU A 38 5.01 -5.09 -23.22
C LEU A 38 5.33 -4.08 -24.32
N PRO A 39 4.32 -3.49 -24.99
CA PRO A 39 4.52 -2.52 -26.06
C PRO A 39 4.88 -1.14 -25.49
N ILE A 40 6.03 -0.98 -24.85
CA ILE A 40 6.44 0.26 -24.18
C ILE A 40 7.16 1.18 -25.18
N VAL A 41 6.77 2.46 -25.24
CA VAL A 41 7.49 3.46 -26.05
C VAL A 41 8.89 3.68 -25.46
N PRO A 42 9.97 3.62 -26.28
CA PRO A 42 11.31 3.98 -25.83
C PRO A 42 11.36 5.41 -25.26
N GLU A 43 12.11 5.61 -24.16
CA GLU A 43 12.19 6.92 -23.49
C GLU A 43 12.51 8.11 -24.41
N PRO A 44 13.41 8.01 -25.41
CA PRO A 44 13.71 9.13 -26.30
C PRO A 44 12.54 9.54 -27.21
N GLU A 45 11.60 8.62 -27.46
CA GLU A 45 10.49 8.79 -28.40
C GLU A 45 9.21 9.34 -27.75
N TYR A 46 9.13 9.35 -26.42
CA TYR A 46 8.00 9.92 -25.69
C TYR A 46 8.40 11.14 -24.87
N ARG A 47 7.63 12.22 -25.01
CA ARG A 47 7.77 13.43 -24.19
C ARG A 47 6.40 13.81 -23.64
N PHE A 48 6.21 13.58 -22.34
CA PHE A 48 5.01 14.04 -21.66
C PHE A 48 4.86 15.57 -21.77
N ASN A 49 3.69 16.01 -22.25
CA ASN A 49 3.27 17.40 -22.30
C ASN A 49 2.11 17.60 -21.31
N PRO A 50 2.29 18.33 -20.20
CA PRO A 50 1.23 18.49 -19.20
C PRO A 50 0.00 19.27 -19.71
N LYS A 51 0.16 20.11 -20.75
CA LYS A 51 -0.95 20.88 -21.32
C LYS A 51 -1.77 20.08 -22.31
N SER A 52 -1.12 19.15 -23.00
CA SER A 52 -1.73 18.30 -24.03
C SER A 52 -1.07 16.91 -24.02
N PRO A 53 -1.38 16.05 -23.03
CA PRO A 53 -0.76 14.72 -22.91
C PRO A 53 -1.00 13.82 -24.13
N SER A 54 -2.03 14.10 -24.93
CA SER A 54 -2.37 13.37 -26.16
C SER A 54 -1.44 13.65 -27.33
N ASP A 55 -0.75 14.80 -27.39
CA ASP A 55 -0.02 15.25 -28.59
C ASP A 55 1.14 14.32 -28.97
N THR A 56 1.75 13.68 -27.97
CA THR A 56 2.88 12.76 -28.13
C THR A 56 2.51 11.32 -27.79
N TRP A 57 1.20 11.06 -27.59
CA TRP A 57 0.71 9.73 -27.26
C TRP A 57 0.77 8.81 -28.49
N GLN A 58 1.34 7.62 -28.32
CA GLN A 58 1.41 6.59 -29.36
C GLN A 58 0.34 5.54 -29.05
N GLU A 59 -0.74 5.53 -29.84
CA GLU A 59 -1.84 4.58 -29.67
C GLU A 59 -1.34 3.12 -29.77
N GLY A 60 -1.90 2.25 -28.93
CA GLY A 60 -1.52 0.83 -28.87
C GLY A 60 -0.21 0.55 -28.13
N LYS A 61 0.44 1.57 -27.55
CA LYS A 61 1.64 1.43 -26.72
C LYS A 61 1.44 1.96 -25.30
N LEU A 62 2.24 1.46 -24.36
CA LEU A 62 2.36 1.99 -23.01
C LEU A 62 3.40 3.11 -22.97
N GLN A 63 3.19 4.10 -22.10
CA GLN A 63 4.08 5.24 -21.97
C GLN A 63 4.37 5.57 -20.51
N TRP A 64 5.55 6.12 -20.25
CA TRP A 64 5.98 6.56 -18.93
C TRP A 64 5.32 7.89 -18.56
N TYR A 65 4.21 7.83 -17.85
CA TYR A 65 3.44 8.98 -17.41
C TYR A 65 3.94 9.47 -16.05
N PRO A 66 4.26 10.77 -15.86
CA PRO A 66 4.78 11.26 -14.59
C PRO A 66 3.81 11.02 -13.44
N VAL A 67 4.32 10.54 -12.30
CA VAL A 67 3.55 10.44 -11.05
C VAL A 67 3.01 11.83 -10.70
N GLY A 68 1.71 11.92 -10.40
CA GLY A 68 1.02 13.19 -10.16
C GLY A 68 0.83 14.08 -11.39
N ALA A 69 0.98 13.54 -12.61
CA ALA A 69 0.93 14.30 -13.86
C ALA A 69 1.92 15.48 -13.93
N ASP A 70 3.00 15.41 -13.16
CA ASP A 70 3.97 16.49 -12.97
C ASP A 70 5.40 15.95 -13.09
N ARG A 71 6.16 16.45 -14.07
CA ARG A 71 7.59 16.11 -14.23
C ARG A 71 8.47 16.74 -13.14
N GLY A 72 7.99 17.75 -12.43
CA GLY A 72 8.64 18.36 -11.27
C GLY A 72 8.52 17.54 -9.98
N ASN A 73 8.02 16.30 -10.04
CA ASN A 73 7.70 15.51 -8.85
C ASN A 73 8.90 15.07 -7.98
N ALA A 74 10.13 15.23 -8.45
CA ALA A 74 11.32 14.79 -7.73
C ALA A 74 11.48 15.40 -6.34
N GLY A 75 11.16 16.69 -6.18
CA GLY A 75 11.24 17.36 -4.87
C GLY A 75 10.28 16.75 -3.85
N ARG A 76 9.04 16.44 -4.26
CA ARG A 76 8.03 15.83 -3.39
C ARG A 76 8.36 14.38 -3.06
N ILE A 77 8.87 13.62 -4.03
CA ILE A 77 9.22 12.21 -3.83
C ILE A 77 10.46 12.07 -2.95
N LYS A 78 11.48 12.92 -3.12
CA LYS A 78 12.71 12.89 -2.31
C LYS A 78 12.56 13.52 -0.92
N LEU A 79 11.36 13.95 -0.53
CA LEU A 79 11.13 14.66 0.73
C LEU A 79 11.17 13.77 1.98
N ALA A 80 11.14 12.43 1.83
CA ALA A 80 11.21 11.55 2.99
C ALA A 80 12.59 11.60 3.66
N GLY A 81 12.58 11.89 4.97
CA GLY A 81 13.79 11.82 5.80
C GLY A 81 14.33 10.40 5.91
N ALA A 82 13.68 9.56 6.73
CA ALA A 82 14.07 8.17 6.91
C ALA A 82 13.34 7.24 5.92
N PRO A 83 14.00 6.24 5.31
CA PRO A 83 13.39 5.32 4.34
C PRO A 83 12.32 4.40 4.94
N GLU A 84 12.20 4.32 6.26
CA GLU A 84 11.12 3.61 6.95
C GLU A 84 9.82 4.43 6.98
N ASN A 85 9.90 5.76 6.91
CA ASN A 85 8.73 6.64 6.98
C ASN A 85 7.74 6.37 5.84
N PRO A 86 8.17 6.27 4.56
CA PRO A 86 7.24 5.94 3.48
C PRO A 86 6.56 4.59 3.65
N ILE A 87 7.20 3.61 4.28
CA ILE A 87 6.58 2.31 4.57
C ILE A 87 5.52 2.47 5.67
N GLY A 88 5.82 3.23 6.73
CA GLY A 88 4.83 3.63 7.75
C GLY A 88 3.60 4.29 7.12
N GLU A 89 3.80 5.22 6.19
CA GLU A 89 2.72 5.87 5.44
C GLU A 89 1.92 4.89 4.58
N ARG A 90 2.56 3.90 3.94
CA ARG A 90 1.84 2.84 3.20
C ARG A 90 0.98 1.97 4.12
N ILE A 91 1.43 1.71 5.34
CA ILE A 91 0.64 1.00 6.36
C ILE A 91 -0.55 1.86 6.83
N VAL A 92 -0.35 3.16 7.06
CA VAL A 92 -1.46 4.08 7.38
C VAL A 92 -2.50 4.08 6.27
N ASN A 93 -2.08 4.17 5.01
CA ASN A 93 -3.00 4.05 3.86
C ASN A 93 -3.73 2.70 3.83
N SER A 94 -3.08 1.61 4.23
CA SER A 94 -3.69 0.28 4.34
C SER A 94 -4.78 0.24 5.42
N ILE A 95 -4.50 0.81 6.60
CA ILE A 95 -5.47 0.96 7.70
C ILE A 95 -6.69 1.76 7.24
N GLU A 96 -6.45 2.89 6.58
CA GLU A 96 -7.50 3.75 6.03
C GLU A 96 -8.31 3.03 4.96
N ALA A 97 -7.69 2.20 4.11
CA ALA A 97 -8.41 1.40 3.13
C ALA A 97 -9.35 0.38 3.79
N ILE A 98 -8.99 -0.19 4.95
CA ILE A 98 -9.88 -1.06 5.73
C ILE A 98 -11.08 -0.26 6.27
N ILE A 99 -10.83 0.92 6.83
CA ILE A 99 -11.87 1.79 7.40
C ILE A 99 -12.80 2.34 6.32
N GLU A 100 -12.24 2.82 5.20
CA GLU A 100 -13.00 3.36 4.08
C GLU A 100 -13.92 2.31 3.47
N LEU A 101 -13.47 1.05 3.34
CA LEU A 101 -14.33 -0.04 2.91
C LEU A 101 -15.56 -0.19 3.83
N ALA A 102 -15.35 -0.22 5.14
CA ALA A 102 -16.45 -0.34 6.09
C ALA A 102 -17.39 0.88 6.02
N ARG A 103 -16.84 2.09 5.86
CA ARG A 103 -17.63 3.32 5.67
C ARG A 103 -18.48 3.27 4.42
N GLN A 104 -17.93 2.83 3.29
CA GLN A 104 -18.68 2.75 2.03
C GLN A 104 -19.79 1.68 2.12
N MET A 105 -19.53 0.55 2.78
CA MET A 105 -20.57 -0.46 3.04
C MET A 105 -21.69 0.06 3.94
N GLU A 106 -21.39 0.92 4.93
CA GLU A 106 -22.39 1.59 5.73
C GLU A 106 -23.24 2.55 4.88
N LEU A 107 -22.59 3.38 4.06
CA LEU A 107 -23.27 4.35 3.20
C LEU A 107 -24.16 3.70 2.12
N GLN A 108 -23.83 2.48 1.69
CA GLN A 108 -24.71 1.70 0.81
C GLN A 108 -26.00 1.28 1.52
N LYS A 109 -25.97 1.04 2.84
CA LYS A 109 -27.14 0.66 3.65
C LYS A 109 -27.92 1.89 4.11
N ASP A 110 -27.22 2.94 4.49
CA ASP A 110 -27.78 4.22 4.91
C ASP A 110 -26.91 5.38 4.41
N ARG A 111 -27.35 6.04 3.33
CA ARG A 111 -26.64 7.15 2.70
C ARG A 111 -26.51 8.37 3.62
N ASN A 112 -27.32 8.47 4.67
CA ASN A 112 -27.34 9.59 5.61
C ASN A 112 -26.57 9.29 6.90
N ALA A 113 -25.97 8.10 7.02
CA ALA A 113 -25.22 7.72 8.22
C ALA A 113 -24.10 8.75 8.50
N PRO A 114 -24.05 9.37 9.70
CA PRO A 114 -23.04 10.37 10.02
C PRO A 114 -21.64 9.72 10.06
N PRO A 115 -20.59 10.40 9.57
CA PRO A 115 -19.23 9.88 9.60
C PRO A 115 -18.75 9.70 11.05
N PRO A 116 -17.91 8.69 11.35
CA PRO A 116 -17.25 8.61 12.64
C PRO A 116 -16.37 9.85 12.87
N PRO A 117 -16.30 10.39 14.10
CA PRO A 117 -15.59 11.64 14.37
C PRO A 117 -14.06 11.48 14.48
N SER A 118 -13.56 10.24 14.52
CA SER A 118 -12.12 9.96 14.56
C SER A 118 -11.82 8.56 14.02
N PRO A 119 -10.55 8.25 13.67
CA PRO A 119 -10.15 6.90 13.28
C PRO A 119 -10.43 5.85 14.36
N ARG A 120 -10.27 6.21 15.65
CA ARG A 120 -10.55 5.30 16.78
C ARG A 120 -12.05 5.01 16.89
N GLU A 121 -12.90 6.01 16.74
CA GLU A 121 -14.36 5.80 16.73
C GLU A 121 -14.80 4.99 15.51
N ALA A 122 -14.15 5.17 14.36
CA ALA A 122 -14.42 4.35 13.17
C ALA A 122 -14.09 2.87 13.43
N VAL A 123 -12.93 2.60 14.02
CA VAL A 123 -12.53 1.24 14.37
C VAL A 123 -13.47 0.62 15.39
N ARG A 124 -13.86 1.37 16.43
CA ARG A 124 -14.83 0.91 17.42
C ARG A 124 -16.19 0.61 16.76
N ARG A 125 -16.70 1.51 15.92
CA ARG A 125 -18.01 1.38 15.25
C ARG A 125 -18.05 0.19 14.29
N TYR A 126 -17.04 0.02 13.45
CA TYR A 126 -17.07 -0.95 12.37
C TYR A 126 -16.53 -2.32 12.75
N PHE A 127 -15.63 -2.40 13.72
CA PHE A 127 -14.94 -3.64 14.08
C PHE A 127 -15.11 -4.03 15.54
N ASN A 128 -15.85 -3.24 16.33
CA ASN A 128 -16.05 -3.46 17.77
C ASN A 128 -14.72 -3.67 18.51
N LEU A 129 -13.69 -2.92 18.11
CA LEU A 129 -12.34 -3.02 18.65
C LEU A 129 -12.02 -1.76 19.46
N PRO A 130 -11.69 -1.87 20.76
CA PRO A 130 -11.19 -0.74 21.54
C PRO A 130 -9.79 -0.32 21.06
N PRO A 131 -9.26 0.83 21.52
CA PRO A 131 -7.85 1.15 21.38
C PRO A 131 -6.95 -0.05 21.72
N LEU A 132 -5.91 -0.29 20.91
CA LEU A 132 -5.10 -1.50 21.05
C LEU A 132 -4.40 -1.59 22.42
N ASP A 133 -4.07 -0.44 23.02
CA ASP A 133 -3.49 -0.33 24.36
C ASP A 133 -4.47 -0.60 25.51
N GLU A 134 -5.76 -0.72 25.22
CA GLU A 134 -6.81 -1.11 26.18
C GLU A 134 -7.16 -2.60 26.09
N LEU A 135 -6.64 -3.33 25.09
CA LEU A 135 -6.95 -4.75 24.92
C LEU A 135 -6.56 -5.56 26.18
N PRO A 136 -7.32 -6.62 26.52
CA PRO A 136 -6.96 -7.53 27.59
C PRO A 136 -5.54 -8.05 27.36
N GLN A 137 -4.77 -8.15 28.43
CA GLN A 137 -3.41 -8.68 28.33
C GLN A 137 -3.47 -10.19 28.56
N HIS A 138 -3.74 -10.94 27.50
CA HIS A 138 -3.58 -12.39 27.54
C HIS A 138 -2.30 -12.79 26.79
N PRO A 139 -1.44 -13.68 27.36
CA PRO A 139 -0.32 -14.28 26.61
C PRO A 139 -0.81 -15.06 25.38
N ASN A 140 -2.12 -15.32 25.35
CA ASN A 140 -2.90 -16.04 24.36
C ASN A 140 -4.01 -15.16 23.76
N LEU A 141 -3.86 -13.82 23.70
CA LEU A 141 -4.91 -12.99 23.09
C LEU A 141 -5.27 -13.50 21.68
N MET A 142 -4.33 -14.12 20.97
CA MET A 142 -4.57 -14.74 19.65
C MET A 142 -5.03 -16.21 19.70
N ARG A 143 -5.46 -16.73 20.87
CA ARG A 143 -5.94 -18.11 21.07
C ARG A 143 -7.37 -18.10 21.62
N GLY A 144 -8.32 -18.09 20.69
CA GLY A 144 -9.62 -18.77 20.85
C GLY A 144 -10.81 -17.96 21.35
N ASP A 145 -10.63 -16.81 22.01
CA ASP A 145 -11.77 -15.95 22.35
C ASP A 145 -12.19 -15.04 21.15
N LYS A 146 -13.43 -14.53 21.20
CA LYS A 146 -14.02 -13.76 20.09
C LYS A 146 -13.22 -12.50 19.75
N LEU A 147 -12.66 -11.83 20.77
CA LEU A 147 -11.89 -10.61 20.59
C LEU A 147 -10.53 -10.92 19.94
N GLY A 148 -9.86 -11.96 20.42
CA GLY A 148 -8.61 -12.48 19.89
C GLY A 148 -8.66 -12.89 18.44
N LYS A 149 -9.73 -13.61 18.08
CA LYS A 149 -10.01 -13.95 16.69
C LYS A 149 -10.21 -12.69 15.85
N THR A 150 -10.99 -11.72 16.34
CA THR A 150 -11.21 -10.44 15.63
C THR A 150 -9.90 -9.67 15.41
N VAL A 151 -9.03 -9.58 16.42
CA VAL A 151 -7.72 -8.93 16.31
C VAL A 151 -6.84 -9.65 15.28
N THR A 152 -6.81 -10.98 15.31
CA THR A 152 -6.05 -11.80 14.35
C THR A 152 -6.57 -11.63 12.93
N ASP A 153 -7.89 -11.68 12.74
CA ASP A 153 -8.54 -11.53 11.44
C ASP A 153 -8.27 -10.13 10.86
N LEU A 154 -8.33 -9.07 11.69
CA LEU A 154 -7.98 -7.71 11.26
C LEU A 154 -6.49 -7.57 10.94
N ALA A 155 -5.61 -8.14 11.76
CA ALA A 155 -4.17 -8.09 11.53
C ALA A 155 -3.80 -8.78 10.23
N ASN A 156 -4.46 -9.89 9.91
CA ASN A 156 -4.27 -10.60 8.65
C ASN A 156 -4.62 -9.73 7.45
N ARG A 157 -5.52 -8.75 7.56
CA ARG A 157 -5.92 -7.90 6.42
C ARG A 157 -4.90 -6.84 6.04
N ILE A 158 -3.82 -6.65 6.81
CA ILE A 158 -2.75 -5.71 6.50
C ILE A 158 -1.41 -6.40 6.74
N ARG A 159 -0.63 -6.61 5.68
CA ARG A 159 0.61 -7.37 5.75
C ARG A 159 1.75 -6.58 5.13
N VAL A 160 2.88 -6.55 5.81
CA VAL A 160 4.12 -5.94 5.34
C VAL A 160 5.17 -7.03 5.25
N GLN A 161 5.64 -7.33 4.04
CA GLN A 161 6.63 -8.36 3.81
C GLN A 161 7.94 -7.72 3.39
N MET A 162 9.01 -8.07 4.08
CA MET A 162 10.37 -7.71 3.68
C MET A 162 11.03 -8.96 3.13
N ARG A 163 11.30 -8.94 1.82
CA ARG A 163 11.88 -10.07 1.09
C ARG A 163 13.26 -9.69 0.60
N GLN A 164 14.17 -10.64 0.65
CA GLN A 164 15.55 -10.48 0.19
C GLN A 164 15.89 -11.61 -0.75
N GLU A 165 16.60 -11.30 -1.82
CA GLU A 165 17.24 -12.35 -2.61
C GLU A 165 18.38 -12.97 -1.79
N SER A 166 18.51 -14.30 -1.81
CA SER A 166 19.47 -15.09 -1.03
C SER A 166 20.94 -14.61 -1.05
N LYS A 167 21.33 -13.80 -2.03
CA LYS A 167 22.69 -13.27 -2.24
C LYS A 167 22.75 -11.75 -2.43
N GLY A 168 21.62 -11.06 -2.43
CA GLY A 168 21.52 -9.63 -2.70
C GLY A 168 21.61 -8.76 -1.44
N LYS A 169 22.10 -7.52 -1.57
CA LYS A 169 22.00 -6.50 -0.51
C LYS A 169 20.69 -5.71 -0.57
N ASP A 170 19.95 -5.89 -1.66
CA ASP A 170 18.73 -5.17 -1.95
C ASP A 170 17.51 -5.94 -1.44
N TYR A 171 16.55 -5.20 -0.91
CA TYR A 171 15.31 -5.76 -0.37
C TYR A 171 14.12 -5.35 -1.23
N THR A 172 13.09 -6.17 -1.18
CA THR A 172 11.75 -5.79 -1.64
C THR A 172 10.84 -5.66 -0.44
N VAL A 173 10.20 -4.49 -0.31
CA VAL A 173 9.17 -4.27 0.70
C VAL A 173 7.82 -4.32 0.03
N ILE A 174 7.00 -5.30 0.39
CA ILE A 174 5.63 -5.46 -0.10
C ILE A 174 4.68 -5.03 0.99
N VAL A 175 3.83 -4.05 0.71
CA VAL A 175 2.71 -3.66 1.58
C VAL A 175 1.42 -4.07 0.90
N GLU A 176 0.57 -4.78 1.64
CA GLU A 176 -0.71 -5.24 1.14
C GLU A 176 -1.84 -5.05 2.14
N ASP A 177 -3.02 -4.77 1.62
CA ASP A 177 -4.26 -4.67 2.37
C ASP A 177 -5.40 -5.41 1.68
N ASP A 178 -6.35 -5.92 2.47
CA ASP A 178 -7.63 -6.48 2.00
C ASP A 178 -8.76 -5.44 2.20
N GLY A 179 -8.45 -4.18 1.93
CA GLY A 179 -9.31 -3.01 2.09
C GLY A 179 -10.09 -2.67 0.83
N ILE A 180 -10.38 -1.39 0.69
CA ILE A 180 -11.31 -0.91 -0.33
C ILE A 180 -10.81 -1.10 -1.77
N GLY A 181 -9.49 -1.05 -1.96
CA GLY A 181 -8.86 -1.08 -3.28
C GLY A 181 -9.33 0.04 -4.22
N GLN A 182 -8.78 0.06 -5.42
CA GLN A 182 -9.08 1.05 -6.46
C GLN A 182 -9.40 0.39 -7.79
N ARG A 183 -10.28 1.05 -8.55
CA ARG A 183 -10.53 0.70 -9.96
C ARG A 183 -9.31 1.10 -10.80
N ALA A 184 -9.02 0.34 -11.85
CA ALA A 184 -7.87 0.61 -12.72
C ALA A 184 -7.88 2.05 -13.29
N ASP A 185 -9.06 2.50 -13.70
CA ASP A 185 -9.25 3.85 -14.25
C ASP A 185 -9.14 4.97 -13.20
N ARG A 186 -9.06 4.67 -11.90
CA ARG A 186 -8.93 5.68 -10.81
C ARG A 186 -7.58 5.66 -10.10
N MET A 187 -6.69 4.70 -10.40
CA MET A 187 -5.38 4.62 -9.74
C MET A 187 -4.52 5.87 -9.97
N HIS A 188 -4.62 6.48 -11.15
CA HIS A 188 -3.85 7.66 -11.53
C HIS A 188 -4.19 8.92 -10.72
N GLU A 189 -5.45 9.05 -10.29
CA GLU A 189 -5.94 10.16 -9.47
C GLU A 189 -5.84 9.87 -7.96
N THR A 190 -5.49 8.64 -7.59
CA THR A 190 -5.44 8.19 -6.19
C THR A 190 -4.02 7.72 -5.84
N LEU A 191 -3.72 6.43 -6.04
CA LEU A 191 -2.47 5.78 -5.65
C LEU A 191 -1.21 6.35 -6.31
N LEU A 192 -1.35 6.94 -7.50
CA LEU A 192 -0.27 7.49 -8.32
C LEU A 192 -0.33 9.02 -8.45
N SER A 193 -1.20 9.65 -7.66
CA SER A 193 -1.30 11.11 -7.58
C SER A 193 -0.29 11.68 -6.57
N LEU A 194 -0.08 13.00 -6.62
CA LEU A 194 0.70 13.74 -5.63
C LEU A 194 -0.10 14.93 -5.14
N GLY A 195 -0.50 14.92 -3.88
CA GLY A 195 -1.22 16.05 -3.28
C GLY A 195 -2.70 16.14 -3.62
N LEU A 196 -3.27 15.14 -4.29
CA LEU A 196 -4.71 14.98 -4.42
C LEU A 196 -5.20 14.12 -3.25
N SER A 197 -5.93 14.72 -2.32
CA SER A 197 -6.45 14.04 -1.14
C SER A 197 -7.76 14.69 -0.70
N ASP A 198 -8.83 13.90 -0.61
CA ASP A 198 -10.11 14.27 0.00
C ASP A 198 -10.14 13.90 1.51
N LYS A 199 -9.04 13.37 2.04
CA LYS A 199 -8.93 12.94 3.45
C LYS A 199 -9.16 14.07 4.47
N PRO A 200 -8.85 15.36 4.21
CA PRO A 200 -9.20 16.43 5.14
C PRO A 200 -10.71 16.50 5.49
N ASP A 201 -11.58 16.05 4.58
CA ASP A 201 -13.03 16.04 4.79
C ASP A 201 -13.53 14.75 5.46
N LYS A 202 -12.63 13.81 5.77
CA LYS A 202 -12.93 12.49 6.33
C LYS A 202 -12.31 12.35 7.72
N PRO A 203 -12.97 12.83 8.79
CA PRO A 203 -12.41 12.85 10.14
C PRO A 203 -12.08 11.45 10.70
N TYR A 204 -12.62 10.41 10.08
CA TYR A 204 -12.37 9.01 10.42
C TYR A 204 -11.10 8.42 9.79
N LEU A 205 -10.33 9.20 9.02
CA LEU A 205 -9.04 8.81 8.43
C LEU A 205 -7.86 9.53 9.13
N ILE A 206 -6.64 9.05 8.94
CA ILE A 206 -5.45 9.43 9.73
C ILE A 206 -4.59 10.47 8.98
N GLY A 207 -4.23 10.17 7.73
CA GLY A 207 -3.30 10.95 6.94
C GLY A 207 -3.99 12.17 6.32
N MET A 208 -3.42 13.36 6.54
CA MET A 208 -3.91 14.58 5.90
C MET A 208 -3.28 14.81 4.52
N PHE A 209 -2.00 14.47 4.35
CA PHE A 209 -1.21 14.82 3.17
C PHE A 209 -0.98 13.58 2.30
N GLY A 210 -1.73 13.43 1.20
CA GLY A 210 -1.67 12.33 0.23
C GLY A 210 -0.37 12.27 -0.60
N GLN A 211 0.79 12.32 0.06
CA GLN A 211 2.12 12.39 -0.57
C GLN A 211 3.14 11.45 0.09
N GLY A 212 3.01 11.16 1.40
CA GLY A 212 4.05 10.45 2.17
C GLY A 212 4.40 9.06 1.62
N GLY A 213 3.42 8.29 1.14
CA GLY A 213 3.67 6.97 0.56
C GLY A 213 4.46 7.01 -0.76
N SER A 214 4.35 8.10 -1.55
CA SER A 214 5.02 8.23 -2.84
C SER A 214 6.52 8.45 -2.70
N SER A 215 7.00 8.87 -1.52
CA SER A 215 8.43 8.96 -1.25
C SER A 215 9.15 7.62 -1.23
N ALA A 216 8.41 6.51 -1.09
CA ALA A 216 8.97 5.16 -1.23
C ALA A 216 9.62 4.95 -2.62
N PHE A 217 9.12 5.64 -3.66
CA PHE A 217 9.68 5.57 -5.00
C PHE A 217 11.12 6.07 -5.05
N GLY A 218 11.48 7.05 -4.20
CA GLY A 218 12.83 7.58 -4.10
C GLY A 218 13.83 6.62 -3.46
N ALA A 219 13.35 5.66 -2.66
CA ALA A 219 14.15 4.64 -2.01
C ALA A 219 14.17 3.30 -2.77
N SER A 220 13.39 3.15 -3.84
CA SER A 220 13.28 1.92 -4.64
C SER A 220 13.80 2.11 -6.07
N ILE A 221 14.23 1.03 -6.72
CA ILE A 221 14.51 1.02 -8.17
C ILE A 221 13.20 0.93 -8.95
N TYR A 222 12.34 -0.01 -8.55
CA TYR A 222 11.00 -0.19 -9.11
C TYR A 222 9.95 -0.18 -8.01
N SER A 223 8.74 0.26 -8.32
CA SER A 223 7.57 -0.01 -7.50
C SER A 223 6.44 -0.52 -8.36
N TRP A 224 5.99 -1.76 -8.17
CA TRP A 224 4.82 -2.27 -8.88
C TRP A 224 3.56 -2.11 -8.03
N PHE A 225 2.43 -1.93 -8.69
CA PHE A 225 1.13 -1.73 -8.07
C PHE A 225 0.13 -2.72 -8.66
N VAL A 226 -0.65 -3.32 -7.77
CA VAL A 226 -1.84 -4.10 -8.10
C VAL A 226 -2.97 -3.61 -7.20
N SER A 227 -4.11 -3.25 -7.77
CA SER A 227 -5.28 -2.87 -6.97
C SER A 227 -6.56 -3.43 -7.59
N ARG A 228 -7.44 -3.96 -6.72
CA ARG A 228 -8.78 -4.46 -7.07
C ARG A 228 -9.80 -3.77 -6.20
N ARG A 229 -10.71 -3.03 -6.82
CA ARG A 229 -11.87 -2.45 -6.11
C ARG A 229 -12.68 -3.56 -5.43
N ALA A 230 -13.07 -3.34 -4.17
CA ALA A 230 -13.90 -4.28 -3.42
C ALA A 230 -15.20 -4.65 -4.18
N PRO A 231 -15.45 -5.94 -4.47
CA PRO A 231 -16.64 -6.39 -5.20
C PRO A 231 -17.98 -6.04 -4.53
N GLU A 232 -17.98 -5.80 -3.22
CA GLU A 232 -19.19 -5.44 -2.47
C GLU A 232 -19.67 -4.01 -2.76
N LEU A 233 -18.83 -3.17 -3.38
CA LEU A 233 -19.14 -1.77 -3.62
C LEU A 233 -19.81 -1.57 -4.98
N SER A 234 -20.79 -0.67 -5.04
CA SER A 234 -21.58 -0.43 -6.25
C SER A 234 -20.78 0.17 -7.40
N ASP A 235 -19.62 0.75 -7.11
CA ASP A 235 -18.70 1.28 -8.11
C ASP A 235 -17.64 0.25 -8.56
N HIS A 236 -17.77 -1.02 -8.16
CA HIS A 236 -16.87 -2.09 -8.58
C HIS A 236 -16.89 -2.36 -10.09
N GLU A 237 -18.09 -2.37 -10.70
CA GLU A 237 -18.30 -2.86 -12.05
C GLU A 237 -17.42 -2.16 -13.10
N GLY A 238 -16.89 -2.97 -14.03
CA GLY A 238 -16.05 -2.51 -15.13
C GLY A 238 -14.64 -2.04 -14.73
N GLY A 239 -14.31 -2.08 -13.43
CA GLY A 239 -13.03 -1.61 -12.88
C GLY A 239 -11.86 -2.55 -13.13
N GLY A 240 -12.09 -3.86 -13.25
CA GLY A 240 -11.05 -4.87 -13.40
C GLY A 240 -9.95 -4.76 -12.34
N ILE A 241 -8.74 -5.20 -12.70
CA ILE A 241 -7.54 -5.05 -11.86
C ILE A 241 -6.66 -3.98 -12.46
N GLY A 242 -6.33 -2.97 -11.66
CA GLY A 242 -5.33 -1.98 -12.06
C GLY A 242 -3.93 -2.52 -11.81
N TRP A 243 -3.07 -2.40 -12.82
CA TRP A 243 -1.68 -2.83 -12.75
C TRP A 243 -0.75 -1.77 -13.34
N THR A 244 0.36 -1.46 -12.67
CA THR A 244 1.42 -0.62 -13.26
C THR A 244 2.76 -0.82 -12.56
N VAL A 245 3.83 -0.31 -13.17
CA VAL A 245 5.18 -0.21 -12.60
C VAL A 245 5.60 1.25 -12.61
N VAL A 246 6.15 1.72 -11.50
CA VAL A 246 6.76 3.03 -11.29
C VAL A 246 8.28 2.88 -11.30
N ARG A 247 8.98 3.82 -11.93
CA ARG A 247 10.45 3.93 -11.86
C ARG A 247 10.92 5.37 -11.98
N GLN A 248 12.19 5.59 -11.69
CA GLN A 248 12.88 6.83 -12.02
C GLN A 248 13.16 6.89 -13.52
N VAL A 249 12.91 8.05 -14.13
CA VAL A 249 13.22 8.37 -15.53
C VAL A 249 14.29 9.45 -15.56
N ILE A 250 15.31 9.25 -16.39
CA ILE A 250 16.41 10.19 -16.62
C ILE A 250 16.30 10.70 -18.05
N PRO A 251 15.59 11.81 -18.30
CA PRO A 251 15.39 12.29 -19.65
C PRO A 251 16.71 12.67 -20.34
N VAL A 252 16.88 12.23 -21.59
CA VAL A 252 18.06 12.54 -22.42
C VAL A 252 18.25 14.05 -22.54
N GLY A 253 19.48 14.53 -22.29
CA GLY A 253 19.83 15.95 -22.38
C GLY A 253 19.33 16.82 -21.23
N ARG A 254 18.82 16.23 -20.14
CA ARG A 254 18.36 16.94 -18.94
C ARG A 254 19.03 16.39 -17.67
N ARG A 255 19.18 17.26 -16.66
CA ARG A 255 19.73 16.91 -15.35
C ARG A 255 18.67 16.52 -14.33
N ASP A 256 17.42 16.96 -14.54
CA ASP A 256 16.31 16.69 -13.65
C ASP A 256 15.70 15.32 -13.93
N VAL A 257 15.83 14.43 -12.94
CA VAL A 257 15.13 13.15 -12.87
C VAL A 257 13.69 13.35 -12.42
N TYR A 258 12.81 12.43 -12.78
CA TYR A 258 11.44 12.39 -12.28
C TYR A 258 10.98 10.94 -12.17
N TRP A 259 9.88 10.68 -11.47
CA TRP A 259 9.28 9.35 -11.41
C TRP A 259 8.07 9.26 -12.31
N ALA A 260 7.94 8.12 -12.98
CA ALA A 260 6.86 7.85 -13.91
C ALA A 260 6.35 6.43 -13.74
N TYR A 261 5.09 6.21 -14.12
CA TYR A 261 4.46 4.91 -14.14
C TYR A 261 4.00 4.55 -15.56
N LEU A 262 3.80 3.26 -15.83
CA LEU A 262 3.25 2.82 -17.11
C LEU A 262 1.76 3.15 -17.19
N ALA A 263 1.41 4.06 -18.09
CA ALA A 263 0.04 4.39 -18.44
C ALA A 263 -0.37 3.73 -19.77
N ALA A 264 -1.66 3.39 -19.87
CA ALA A 264 -2.29 2.85 -21.06
C ALA A 264 -3.08 3.92 -21.85
N HIS A 265 -3.27 5.12 -21.32
CA HIS A 265 -4.02 6.20 -21.97
C HIS A 265 -3.45 7.59 -21.61
N PRO A 266 -3.59 8.63 -22.47
CA PRO A 266 -3.03 9.97 -22.24
C PRO A 266 -3.58 10.74 -21.04
N ASP A 267 -4.67 10.29 -20.40
CA ASP A 267 -5.13 10.87 -19.13
C ASP A 267 -4.40 10.27 -17.92
N GLY A 268 -3.52 9.29 -18.13
CA GLY A 268 -2.79 8.59 -17.08
C GLY A 268 -3.44 7.29 -16.61
N ARG A 269 -4.60 6.87 -17.15
CA ARG A 269 -5.17 5.57 -16.76
C ARG A 269 -4.18 4.43 -16.95
N VAL A 270 -4.07 3.57 -15.95
CA VAL A 270 -3.15 2.43 -15.95
C VAL A 270 -3.72 1.26 -16.78
N PRO A 271 -2.88 0.30 -17.20
CA PRO A 271 -3.37 -0.96 -17.73
C PRO A 271 -4.41 -1.64 -16.82
N ARG A 272 -5.45 -2.19 -17.45
CA ARG A 272 -6.51 -2.95 -16.79
C ARG A 272 -6.38 -4.42 -17.17
N LEU A 273 -6.33 -5.30 -16.17
CA LEU A 273 -6.44 -6.74 -16.34
C LEU A 273 -7.88 -7.21 -16.02
N PRO A 274 -8.34 -8.33 -16.61
CA PRO A 274 -9.65 -8.89 -16.31
C PRO A 274 -9.75 -9.41 -14.87
N GLU A 275 -10.96 -9.44 -14.33
CA GLU A 275 -11.23 -9.93 -12.97
C GLU A 275 -10.88 -11.41 -12.77
N SER A 276 -11.04 -12.23 -13.82
CA SER A 276 -10.64 -13.64 -13.81
C SER A 276 -9.16 -13.82 -13.47
N ALA A 277 -8.31 -12.86 -13.83
CA ALA A 277 -6.89 -12.91 -13.48
C ALA A 277 -6.67 -12.77 -11.97
N ALA A 278 -7.46 -11.94 -11.29
CA ALA A 278 -7.40 -11.82 -9.84
C ALA A 278 -7.93 -13.06 -9.13
N GLU A 279 -9.01 -13.66 -9.62
CA GLU A 279 -9.56 -14.90 -9.07
C GLU A 279 -8.54 -16.04 -9.15
N ALA A 280 -7.90 -16.22 -10.32
CA ALA A 280 -6.86 -17.22 -10.51
C ALA A 280 -5.62 -17.01 -9.61
N ASN A 281 -5.40 -15.78 -9.13
CA ASN A 281 -4.29 -15.41 -8.25
C ASN A 281 -4.72 -15.15 -6.79
N GLY A 282 -5.96 -15.47 -6.41
CA GLY A 282 -6.46 -15.32 -5.05
C GLY A 282 -6.57 -13.88 -4.54
N ILE A 283 -6.70 -12.89 -5.43
CA ILE A 283 -6.86 -11.48 -5.05
C ILE A 283 -8.36 -11.16 -4.94
N ALA A 284 -8.89 -11.18 -3.73
CA ALA A 284 -10.30 -10.85 -3.50
C ALA A 284 -10.60 -9.35 -3.70
N ARG A 285 -9.75 -8.48 -3.15
CA ARG A 285 -9.85 -7.00 -3.21
C ARG A 285 -8.58 -6.36 -2.65
N GLY A 286 -8.57 -5.03 -2.58
CA GLY A 286 -7.56 -4.26 -1.86
C GLY A 286 -6.39 -3.85 -2.76
N THR A 287 -5.28 -3.48 -2.15
CA THR A 287 -4.10 -3.00 -2.86
C THR A 287 -2.86 -3.75 -2.39
N ARG A 288 -1.98 -4.10 -3.34
CA ARG A 288 -0.65 -4.63 -3.08
C ARG A 288 0.38 -3.82 -3.84
N ILE A 289 1.40 -3.35 -3.12
CA ILE A 289 2.47 -2.51 -3.65
C ILE A 289 3.80 -3.15 -3.27
N GLY A 290 4.64 -3.46 -4.25
CA GLY A 290 5.99 -3.95 -4.01
C GLY A 290 7.03 -2.93 -4.42
N HIS A 291 7.86 -2.51 -3.45
CA HIS A 291 8.98 -1.61 -3.65
C HIS A 291 10.27 -2.43 -3.77
N VAL A 292 10.76 -2.60 -5.00
CA VAL A 292 11.87 -3.49 -5.37
C VAL A 292 13.17 -2.71 -5.43
N GLY A 293 14.25 -3.30 -4.92
CA GLY A 293 15.55 -2.60 -4.82
C GLY A 293 15.52 -1.51 -3.76
N TYR A 294 14.77 -1.74 -2.67
CA TYR A 294 14.55 -0.78 -1.60
C TYR A 294 15.81 -0.58 -0.75
N LYS A 295 16.21 0.68 -0.58
CA LYS A 295 17.41 1.06 0.16
C LYS A 295 17.03 1.63 1.51
N PHE A 296 17.34 0.87 2.57
CA PHE A 296 17.29 1.37 3.94
C PHE A 296 18.60 2.06 4.34
N ALA A 297 18.56 2.87 5.40
CA ALA A 297 19.71 3.65 5.86
C ALA A 297 20.73 2.81 6.67
N THR A 298 20.34 1.65 7.20
CA THR A 298 21.16 0.86 8.14
C THR A 298 21.56 -0.51 7.56
N SER A 299 22.53 -1.19 8.17
CA SER A 299 22.99 -2.52 7.74
C SER A 299 22.14 -3.68 8.27
N ASN A 300 21.41 -3.51 9.40
CA ASN A 300 20.50 -4.51 9.95
C ASN A 300 19.03 -4.16 9.64
N GLN A 301 18.66 -4.31 8.38
CA GLN A 301 17.46 -3.71 7.79
C GLN A 301 16.16 -4.37 8.27
N ALA A 302 16.18 -5.68 8.52
CA ALA A 302 15.00 -6.44 8.94
C ALA A 302 14.59 -6.10 10.37
N TYR A 303 15.57 -6.12 11.27
CA TYR A 303 15.36 -5.70 12.65
C TYR A 303 15.02 -4.21 12.69
N GLY A 304 15.76 -3.38 11.94
CA GLY A 304 15.53 -1.94 11.82
C GLY A 304 14.08 -1.60 11.46
N LEU A 305 13.52 -2.23 10.42
CA LEU A 305 12.14 -1.96 9.99
C LEU A 305 11.12 -2.28 11.11
N TYR A 306 11.24 -3.41 11.79
CA TYR A 306 10.32 -3.77 12.87
C TYR A 306 10.32 -2.72 14.00
N TYR A 307 11.49 -2.25 14.43
CA TYR A 307 11.59 -1.23 15.48
C TYR A 307 11.11 0.13 15.02
N SER A 308 11.51 0.55 13.81
CA SER A 308 11.08 1.82 13.22
C SER A 308 9.56 1.87 13.08
N LEU A 309 8.93 0.78 12.61
CA LEU A 309 7.47 0.74 12.50
C LEU A 309 6.78 0.80 13.87
N ASN A 310 7.28 0.10 14.90
CA ASN A 310 6.74 0.22 16.26
C ASN A 310 6.91 1.64 16.85
N HIS A 311 7.96 2.36 16.43
CA HIS A 311 8.18 3.74 16.84
C HIS A 311 7.25 4.72 16.11
N LEU A 312 7.18 4.62 14.77
CA LEU A 312 6.33 5.47 13.92
C LEU A 312 4.84 5.24 14.21
N LEU A 313 4.44 3.98 14.36
CA LEU A 313 3.08 3.55 14.66
C LEU A 313 3.00 3.12 16.12
N PHE A 314 3.20 4.08 17.02
CA PHE A 314 3.27 3.83 18.47
C PHE A 314 1.98 3.19 19.04
N ASN A 315 0.81 3.63 18.56
CA ASN A 315 -0.49 3.07 18.93
C ASN A 315 -1.41 3.07 17.69
N PRO A 316 -1.19 2.13 16.74
CA PRO A 316 -1.97 2.07 15.52
C PRO A 316 -3.42 1.76 15.86
N VAL A 317 -4.37 2.26 15.04
CA VAL A 317 -5.79 2.04 15.31
C VAL A 317 -6.27 0.65 14.88
N LEU A 318 -5.54 -0.03 13.99
CA LEU A 318 -5.76 -1.43 13.63
C LEU A 318 -4.44 -2.20 13.75
N PRO A 319 -4.51 -3.49 14.13
CA PRO A 319 -3.34 -4.36 14.14
C PRO A 319 -2.95 -4.72 12.70
N TYR A 320 -1.70 -5.13 12.50
CA TYR A 320 -1.18 -5.60 11.21
C TYR A 320 -0.05 -6.61 11.42
N TYR A 321 0.36 -7.33 10.37
CA TYR A 321 1.51 -8.22 10.42
C TYR A 321 2.72 -7.66 9.69
N VAL A 322 3.90 -7.91 10.25
CA VAL A 322 5.18 -7.70 9.57
C VAL A 322 5.92 -9.03 9.45
N PHE A 323 6.40 -9.33 8.24
CA PHE A 323 7.14 -10.54 7.91
C PHE A 323 8.56 -10.13 7.50
N THR A 324 9.50 -10.15 8.45
CA THR A 324 10.91 -9.76 8.20
C THR A 324 11.87 -10.94 8.05
N ARG A 325 11.39 -12.19 8.28
CA ARG A 325 12.22 -13.40 8.38
C ARG A 325 12.08 -14.35 7.18
N GLY A 326 11.73 -13.84 6.00
CA GLY A 326 11.58 -14.64 4.76
C GLY A 326 10.18 -15.24 4.56
N GLU A 327 10.00 -16.02 3.48
CA GLU A 327 8.69 -16.57 3.03
C GLU A 327 8.03 -17.51 4.05
N ASP A 328 8.82 -18.26 4.81
CA ASP A 328 8.36 -19.21 5.85
C ASP A 328 8.37 -18.61 7.26
N GLY A 329 8.72 -17.32 7.38
CA GLY A 329 8.81 -16.63 8.66
C GLY A 329 7.43 -16.47 9.29
N ARG A 330 7.31 -16.79 10.59
CA ARG A 330 6.12 -16.39 11.36
C ARG A 330 6.01 -14.86 11.32
N GLY A 331 4.85 -14.35 10.90
CA GLY A 331 4.56 -12.92 10.95
C GLY A 331 4.57 -12.42 12.39
N ASP A 332 5.27 -11.32 12.62
CA ASP A 332 5.27 -10.62 13.89
C ASP A 332 4.00 -9.75 13.99
N PRO A 333 3.08 -10.00 14.93
CA PRO A 333 1.89 -9.19 15.09
C PRO A 333 2.26 -7.81 15.64
N MET A 334 1.77 -6.78 14.98
CA MET A 334 2.04 -5.38 15.32
C MET A 334 0.79 -4.77 15.94
N THR A 335 0.86 -4.52 17.25
CA THR A 335 -0.18 -3.85 18.05
C THR A 335 0.29 -2.50 18.61
N GLY A 336 1.52 -2.10 18.26
CA GLY A 336 2.15 -0.87 18.72
C GLY A 336 2.86 -0.99 20.07
N ASN A 337 3.76 -0.05 20.34
CA ASN A 337 4.49 0.06 21.59
C ASN A 337 3.58 0.41 22.78
N ALA A 338 2.48 1.15 22.57
CA ALA A 338 1.52 1.48 23.63
C ALA A 338 0.94 0.23 24.29
N TYR A 339 0.54 -0.77 23.49
CA TYR A 339 0.06 -2.06 24.02
C TYR A 339 1.15 -2.77 24.82
N ARG A 340 2.39 -2.81 24.33
CA ARG A 340 3.53 -3.42 25.06
C ARG A 340 3.84 -2.71 26.38
N LEU A 341 3.76 -1.39 26.41
CA LEU A 341 3.98 -0.61 27.64
C LEU A 341 2.83 -0.75 28.64
N SER A 342 1.60 -0.92 28.15
CA SER A 342 0.46 -1.24 29.01
C SER A 342 0.71 -2.51 29.82
N LYS A 343 1.46 -3.48 29.25
CA LYS A 343 1.85 -4.74 29.91
C LYS A 343 2.72 -4.51 31.14
N LEU A 344 3.79 -3.73 30.98
CA LEU A 344 4.73 -3.44 32.05
C LEU A 344 4.08 -2.72 33.25
N LYS A 345 3.05 -1.89 33.01
CA LYS A 345 2.33 -1.19 34.08
C LYS A 345 1.42 -2.13 34.89
N ARG A 346 0.85 -3.17 34.28
CA ARG A 346 0.01 -4.14 35.00
C ARG A 346 0.85 -5.14 35.79
N ASP A 347 1.96 -5.63 35.21
CA ASP A 347 2.88 -6.55 35.88
C ASP A 347 3.40 -5.95 37.21
N LYS A 348 3.78 -4.66 37.22
CA LYS A 348 4.17 -3.95 38.45
C LYS A 348 3.05 -3.86 39.49
N LYS A 349 1.82 -3.57 39.06
CA LYS A 349 0.67 -3.45 39.97
C LYS A 349 0.28 -4.79 40.60
N ASP A 350 0.47 -5.89 39.88
CA ASP A 350 0.25 -7.24 40.38
C ASP A 350 1.39 -7.70 41.32
N GLU A 351 2.63 -7.26 41.08
CA GLU A 351 3.74 -7.42 42.03
C GLU A 351 3.50 -6.65 43.33
N ASP A 352 3.11 -5.36 43.25
CA ASP A 352 2.84 -4.53 44.44
C ASP A 352 1.70 -5.12 45.30
N LYS A 353 0.61 -5.59 44.65
CA LYS A 353 -0.48 -6.29 45.34
C LYS A 353 -0.06 -7.62 45.98
N ARG A 354 0.89 -8.34 45.39
CA ARG A 354 1.41 -9.58 45.99
C ARG A 354 2.27 -9.29 47.22
N ILE A 355 3.04 -8.21 47.19
CA ILE A 355 3.84 -7.76 48.33
C ILE A 355 2.92 -7.33 49.49
N GLU A 356 1.84 -6.59 49.21
CA GLU A 356 0.86 -6.20 50.24
C GLU A 356 0.17 -7.41 50.90
N ASN A 357 -0.13 -8.48 50.14
CA ASN A 357 -0.78 -9.68 50.68
C ASN A 357 0.16 -10.65 51.41
N VAL A 358 1.48 -10.50 51.27
CA VAL A 358 2.49 -11.31 51.98
C VAL A 358 2.91 -10.65 53.30
N THR A 359 2.53 -9.38 53.52
CA THR A 359 2.92 -8.59 54.69
C THR A 359 1.81 -8.51 55.76
N VAL A 360 0.88 -9.48 55.79
CA VAL A 360 -0.20 -9.60 56.80
C VAL A 360 -0.03 -10.85 57.63
#